data_AF-A0A924JB94-F1
#
_entry.id   AF-A0A924JB94-F1
#
_cell.length_a   1.000
_cell.length_b   1.000
_cell.length_c   1.000
_cell.angle_alpha   90.00
_cell.angle_beta   90.00
_cell.angle_gamma   90.00
#
_symmetry.space_group_name_H-M   'P 1'
#
loop_
_entity.id
_entity.type
_entity.pdbx_description
1 polymer ?
#
loop_
_entity_poly.entity_id
_entity_poly.type
_entity_poly.pdbx_seq_one_letter_code
_entity_poly.pdbx_strand_id
1 'polypeptide(L)'
;MESPDTLSQVMARLRQQGYTDDLNRHADNPLWLDPEAYRIDTAYRFEGPTNPDDESILYALSSVKYGSKGVLVNGYGLAADAVTAAIEAKLTRWPAT
;
A
#
# COMPACT_ATOMS: atom_id res chain seq x y z
N MET A 1 -2.76 26.62 7.04
CA MET A 1 -1.87 25.47 7.34
C MET A 1 -2.70 24.24 7.10
N GLU A 2 -2.46 23.53 6.01
CA GLU A 2 -3.11 22.24 5.78
C GLU A 2 -2.46 21.24 6.75
N SER A 3 -3.26 20.60 7.59
CA SER A 3 -2.78 19.53 8.47
C SER A 3 -2.29 18.37 7.58
N PRO A 4 -1.21 17.66 7.95
CA PRO A 4 -0.81 16.47 7.23
C PRO A 4 -2.00 15.51 7.15
N ASP A 5 -2.29 15.01 5.95
CA ASP A 5 -3.36 14.03 5.77
C ASP A 5 -3.05 12.79 6.62
N THR A 6 -4.01 12.37 7.44
CA THR A 6 -3.95 11.12 8.20
C THR A 6 -4.11 9.91 7.27
N LEU A 7 -3.64 8.74 7.71
CA LEU A 7 -3.80 7.47 7.00
C LEU A 7 -5.25 7.27 6.52
N SER A 8 -6.21 7.50 7.42
CA SER A 8 -7.65 7.36 7.14
C SER A 8 -8.15 8.34 6.06
N GLN A 9 -7.63 9.58 6.04
CA GLN A 9 -7.99 10.57 5.01
C GLN A 9 -7.44 10.19 3.64
N VAL A 10 -6.19 9.74 3.58
CA VAL A 10 -5.59 9.29 2.31
C VAL A 10 -6.29 8.03 1.79
N MET A 11 -6.59 7.05 2.64
CA MET A 11 -7.38 5.89 2.24
C MET A 11 -8.76 6.28 1.69
N ALA A 12 -9.45 7.23 2.33
CA ALA A 12 -10.74 7.72 1.84
C ALA A 12 -10.63 8.38 0.45
N ARG A 13 -9.58 9.17 0.22
CA ARG A 13 -9.30 9.76 -1.10
C ARG A 13 -8.97 8.70 -2.15
N LEU A 14 -8.13 7.72 -1.82
CA LEU A 14 -7.78 6.63 -2.73
C LEU A 14 -9.00 5.77 -3.11
N ARG A 15 -9.91 5.52 -2.17
CA ARG A 15 -11.19 4.86 -2.47
C ARG A 15 -12.02 5.63 -3.50
N GLN A 16 -12.07 6.96 -3.40
CA GLN A 16 -12.75 7.80 -4.41
C GLN A 16 -12.08 7.75 -5.79
N GLN A 17 -10.78 7.44 -5.85
CA GLN A 17 -10.02 7.23 -7.09
C GLN A 17 -10.10 5.79 -7.63
N GLY A 18 -10.87 4.92 -6.97
CA GLY A 18 -11.10 3.54 -7.39
C GLY A 18 -10.15 2.51 -6.77
N TYR A 19 -9.31 2.88 -5.81
CA TYR A 19 -8.52 1.91 -5.03
C TYR A 19 -9.39 1.33 -3.90
N THR A 20 -10.20 0.34 -4.24
CA THR A 20 -11.22 -0.22 -3.36
C THR A 20 -10.82 -1.54 -2.71
N ASP A 21 -9.90 -2.28 -3.30
CA ASP A 21 -9.45 -3.57 -2.77
C ASP A 21 -8.55 -3.39 -1.54
N ASP A 22 -8.80 -4.21 -0.51
CA ASP A 22 -7.94 -4.34 0.67
C ASP A 22 -6.91 -5.43 0.44
N LEU A 23 -5.69 -5.05 0.08
CA LEU A 23 -4.65 -5.99 -0.35
C LEU A 23 -3.90 -6.63 0.82
N ASN A 24 -4.13 -6.15 2.05
CA ASN A 24 -3.66 -6.77 3.28
C ASN A 24 -4.31 -8.14 3.58
N ARG A 25 -5.37 -8.53 2.85
CA ARG A 25 -6.00 -9.84 3.02
C ARG A 25 -5.23 -10.90 2.26
N HIS A 26 -4.53 -11.78 2.98
CA HIS A 26 -3.66 -12.81 2.38
C HIS A 26 -4.45 -13.92 1.68
N ALA A 27 -5.67 -14.22 2.15
CA ALA A 27 -6.51 -15.26 1.55
C ALA A 27 -7.17 -14.73 0.28
N ASP A 28 -6.99 -15.47 -0.83
CA ASP A 28 -7.65 -15.27 -2.12
C ASP A 28 -7.30 -13.98 -2.88
N ASN A 29 -6.30 -13.22 -2.44
CA ASN A 29 -5.90 -12.01 -3.14
C ASN A 29 -4.75 -12.29 -4.15
N PRO A 30 -4.93 -11.97 -5.44
CA PRO A 30 -3.94 -12.23 -6.48
C PRO A 30 -2.58 -11.59 -6.22
N LEU A 31 -2.51 -10.51 -5.42
CA LEU A 31 -1.25 -9.88 -5.03
C LEU A 31 -0.27 -10.87 -4.39
N TRP A 32 -0.76 -11.79 -3.56
CA TRP A 32 0.09 -12.73 -2.81
C TRP A 32 0.52 -13.94 -3.64
N LEU A 33 -0.21 -14.22 -4.74
CA LEU A 33 0.07 -15.32 -5.66
C LEU A 33 0.94 -14.86 -6.84
N ASP A 34 0.71 -13.65 -7.33
CA ASP A 34 1.32 -13.08 -8.52
C ASP A 34 1.66 -11.58 -8.30
N PRO A 35 2.57 -11.27 -7.36
CA PRO A 35 2.87 -9.89 -6.97
C PRO A 35 3.44 -9.06 -8.13
N GLU A 36 4.13 -9.68 -9.07
CA GLU A 36 4.74 -9.03 -10.23
C GLU A 36 3.68 -8.45 -11.20
N ALA A 37 2.44 -8.92 -11.14
CA ALA A 37 1.33 -8.34 -11.90
C ALA A 37 0.77 -7.05 -11.28
N TYR A 38 1.25 -6.66 -10.10
CA TYR A 38 0.90 -5.40 -9.45
C TYR A 38 2.05 -4.40 -9.55
N ARG A 39 1.66 -3.13 -9.64
CA ARG A 39 2.59 -2.01 -9.63
C ARG A 39 2.24 -1.04 -8.53
N ILE A 40 3.26 -0.38 -7.99
CA ILE A 40 3.10 0.76 -7.09
C ILE A 40 2.82 1.99 -7.94
N ASP A 41 1.59 2.52 -7.84
CA ASP A 41 1.24 3.80 -8.44
C ASP A 41 1.71 4.96 -7.54
N THR A 42 1.59 4.82 -6.22
CA THR A 42 2.06 5.81 -5.22
C THR A 42 2.25 5.16 -3.85
N ALA A 43 3.13 5.73 -3.02
CA ALA A 43 3.31 5.36 -1.62
C ALA A 43 3.23 6.59 -0.70
N TYR A 44 2.63 6.43 0.47
CA TYR A 44 2.48 7.46 1.49
C TYR A 44 3.02 6.93 2.83
N ARG A 45 3.84 7.72 3.52
CA ARG A 45 4.34 7.38 4.86
C ARG A 45 3.57 8.15 5.92
N PHE A 46 3.25 7.49 7.03
CA PHE A 46 2.53 8.06 8.15
C PHE A 46 3.22 7.72 9.45
N GLU A 47 3.19 8.67 10.39
CA GLU A 47 3.52 8.43 11.78
C GLU A 47 2.28 7.92 12.51
N GLY A 48 2.50 6.98 13.41
CA GLY A 48 1.45 6.25 14.11
C GLY A 48 0.72 7.18 15.06
N PRO A 49 -0.62 7.03 15.20
CA PRO A 49 -1.42 7.93 16.03
C PRO A 49 -1.09 7.81 17.52
N THR A 50 -0.44 6.72 17.93
CA THR A 50 -0.16 6.40 19.35
C THR A 50 1.31 6.59 19.71
N ASN A 51 2.23 6.32 18.80
CA ASN A 51 3.65 6.47 19.02
C ASN A 51 4.28 7.10 17.75
N PRO A 52 4.97 8.25 17.84
CA PRO A 52 5.64 8.84 16.67
C PRO A 52 6.71 7.92 16.07
N ASP A 53 7.25 6.98 16.86
CA ASP A 53 8.15 5.93 16.36
C ASP A 53 7.43 4.79 15.60
N ASP A 54 6.09 4.73 15.63
CA ASP A 54 5.31 3.72 14.91
C ASP A 54 5.04 4.22 13.50
N GLU A 55 5.97 4.00 12.58
CA GLU A 55 5.80 4.43 11.19
C GLU A 55 5.05 3.38 10.38
N SER A 56 4.23 3.82 9.42
CA SER A 56 3.55 2.96 8.46
C SER A 56 3.64 3.53 7.05
N ILE A 57 3.55 2.64 6.06
CA ILE A 57 3.53 2.98 4.65
C ILE A 57 2.28 2.41 3.99
N LEU A 58 1.54 3.26 3.29
CA LEU A 58 0.39 2.91 2.47
C LEU A 58 0.80 2.94 1.01
N TYR A 59 0.65 1.81 0.33
CA TYR A 59 0.84 1.69 -1.10
C TYR A 59 -0.51 1.70 -1.81
N ALA A 60 -0.65 2.54 -2.82
CA ALA A 60 -1.70 2.45 -3.82
C ALA A 60 -1.19 1.58 -4.97
N LEU A 61 -1.80 0.42 -5.16
CA LEU A 61 -1.39 -0.57 -6.16
C LEU A 61 -2.46 -0.73 -7.24
N SER A 62 -2.01 -0.98 -8.48
CA SER A 62 -2.89 -1.40 -9.56
C SER A 62 -2.35 -2.61 -10.30
N SER A 63 -3.25 -3.40 -10.87
CA SER A 63 -2.91 -4.49 -11.78
C SER A 63 -3.67 -4.35 -13.09
N VAL A 64 -2.93 -4.22 -14.19
CA VAL A 64 -3.52 -4.24 -15.54
C VAL A 64 -4.02 -5.66 -15.87
N LYS A 65 -3.30 -6.69 -15.41
CA LYS A 65 -3.64 -8.10 -15.65
C LYS A 65 -4.97 -8.49 -15.00
N TYR A 66 -5.18 -8.07 -13.75
CA TYR A 66 -6.41 -8.39 -13.00
C TYR A 66 -7.48 -7.30 -13.06
N GLY A 67 -7.18 -6.14 -13.68
CA GLY A 67 -8.11 -5.01 -13.76
C GLY A 67 -8.49 -4.43 -12.40
N SER A 68 -7.63 -4.60 -11.38
CA SER A 68 -7.92 -4.27 -9.98
C SER A 68 -7.05 -3.12 -9.48
N LYS A 69 -7.57 -2.42 -8.46
CA LYS A 69 -6.89 -1.34 -7.75
C LYS A 69 -7.16 -1.45 -6.26
N GLY A 70 -6.09 -1.45 -5.47
CA GLY A 70 -6.22 -1.63 -4.04
C GLY A 70 -5.13 -0.94 -3.25
N VAL A 71 -5.25 -1.04 -1.94
CA VAL A 71 -4.30 -0.49 -0.99
C VAL A 71 -3.62 -1.60 -0.20
N LEU A 72 -2.32 -1.43 0.05
CA LEU A 72 -1.53 -2.30 0.91
C LEU A 72 -0.86 -1.44 1.98
N VAL A 73 -1.06 -1.77 3.25
CA VAL A 73 -0.39 -1.10 4.39
C VAL A 73 0.70 -2.02 4.93
N ASN A 74 1.89 -1.49 5.17
CA ASN A 74 2.89 -2.17 6.01
C ASN A 74 3.36 -1.22 7.13
N GLY A 75 3.86 -1.79 8.23
CA GLY A 75 4.71 -1.04 9.15
C GLY A 75 6.03 -0.66 8.49
N TYR A 76 6.68 0.37 8.99
CA TYR A 76 7.98 0.84 8.53
C TYR A 76 9.01 0.72 9.65
N GLY A 77 10.26 0.42 9.29
CA GLY A 77 11.32 0.17 10.27
C GLY A 77 11.08 -1.11 11.08
N LEU A 78 11.08 -1.01 12.41
CA LEU A 78 10.95 -2.16 13.32
C LEU A 78 9.54 -2.77 13.34
N ALA A 79 8.53 -2.00 12.92
CA ALA A 79 7.15 -2.45 12.83
C ALA A 79 6.82 -3.16 11.51
N ALA A 80 7.78 -3.26 10.58
CA ALA A 80 7.56 -3.85 9.27
C ALA A 80 7.27 -5.37 9.36
N ASP A 81 6.17 -5.79 8.74
CA ASP A 81 5.87 -7.20 8.55
C ASP A 81 6.75 -7.79 7.45
N ALA A 82 7.47 -8.87 7.77
CA ALA A 82 8.44 -9.48 6.87
C ALA A 82 7.79 -10.10 5.63
N VAL A 83 6.56 -10.61 5.75
CA VAL A 83 5.82 -11.24 4.65
C VAL A 83 5.37 -10.17 3.65
N THR A 84 4.85 -9.05 4.15
CA THR A 84 4.48 -7.89 3.36
C THR A 84 5.70 -7.24 2.71
N ALA A 85 6.81 -7.10 3.43
CA ALA A 85 8.07 -6.59 2.89
C ALA A 85 8.62 -7.45 1.74
N ALA A 86 8.46 -8.78 1.81
CA ALA A 86 8.84 -9.68 0.73
C ALA A 86 7.95 -9.52 -0.52
N ILE A 87 6.68 -9.17 -0.36
CA ILE A 87 5.79 -8.81 -1.48
C ILE A 87 6.20 -7.46 -2.06
N GLU A 88 6.41 -6.44 -1.22
CA GLU A 88 6.84 -5.11 -1.65
C GLU A 88 8.10 -5.15 -2.51
N ALA A 89 9.07 -5.99 -2.15
CA ALA A 89 10.32 -6.17 -2.90
C ALA A 89 10.11 -6.74 -4.33
N LYS A 90 8.97 -7.40 -4.59
CA LYS A 90 8.61 -7.95 -5.91
C LYS A 90 7.77 -6.98 -6.75
N LEU A 91 7.27 -5.89 -6.17
CA LEU A 91 6.43 -4.92 -6.89
C LEU A 91 7.28 -4.04 -7.81
N THR A 92 6.74 -3.74 -8.99
CA THR A 92 7.35 -2.80 -9.93
C THR A 92 6.85 -1.37 -9.68
N ARG A 93 7.67 -0.36 -9.98
CA ARG A 93 7.32 1.07 -9.87
C ARG A 93 7.19 1.70 -11.26
N TRP A 94 6.21 2.60 -11.43
CA TRP A 94 6.01 3.34 -12.68
C TRP A 94 6.57 4.78 -12.60
N PRO A 95 7.31 5.26 -13.61
CA PRO A 95 8.24 4.54 -14.48
C PRO A 95 9.65 4.50 -13.85
N ALA A 96 10.24 3.31 -13.73
CA ALA A 96 11.69 3.22 -13.72
C ALA A 96 12.17 3.33 -15.17
N THR A 97 12.84 4.44 -15.49
CA THR A 97 13.48 4.74 -16.79
C THR A 97 14.35 3.59 -17.30
#